data_AF-A0A452Y0Z9-F1
#
_entry.id   AF-A0A452Y0Z9-F1
#
_cell.length_a   1.000
_cell.length_b   1.000
_cell.length_c   1.000
_cell.angle_alpha   90.00
_cell.angle_beta   90.00
_cell.angle_gamma   90.00
#
_symmetry.space_group_name_H-M   'P 1'
#
loop_
_entity.id
_entity.type
_entity.pdbx_description
1 polymer ?
#
loop_
_entity_poly.entity_id
_entity_poly.type
_entity_poly.pdbx_seq_one_letter_code
_entity_poly.pdbx_strand_id
1 'polypeptide(L)'
;AFVLAEEASKIASTYSDVFTATILDEERCRELKMGSYLAVAAASANPPRFIHLCYKPPGGNVKRKLAIVGKGLTFDSGGYNIKIGAVCNIELMKWDMGGSAAVLGAAKALGEIKPPGVEVHFIVAACENMISGTGMRPGDIVTASNGKTIEVDNTDAEGRLTLADALVYACKQGVDKIIDLATLTGFCRVALGPSIAGILTPSDELHEEVAAASEVSGEKFWRLPLEESYWETMKSGVADMLNTGAIPQGGVITAALFLKQFVDEKVQWMHIDV
;
A
#
# COMPACT_ATOMS: atom_id res chain seq x y z
N ALA A 1 6.87 12.87 -2.30
CA ALA A 1 7.43 11.71 -3.05
C ALA A 1 8.96 11.73 -3.23
N PHE A 2 9.55 12.77 -3.84
CA PHE A 2 11.00 12.83 -4.15
C PHE A 2 11.92 12.56 -2.94
N VAL A 3 11.72 13.29 -1.83
CA VAL A 3 12.53 13.13 -0.60
C VAL A 3 12.43 11.71 -0.01
N LEU A 4 11.25 11.08 -0.10
CA LEU A 4 11.07 9.70 0.37
C LEU A 4 11.91 8.71 -0.47
N ALA A 5 12.05 8.95 -1.77
CA ALA A 5 12.92 8.17 -2.65
C ALA A 5 14.42 8.42 -2.38
N GLU A 6 14.80 9.64 -1.99
CA GLU A 6 16.17 9.94 -1.55
C GLU A 6 16.53 9.19 -0.28
N GLU A 7 15.64 9.16 0.73
CA GLU A 7 15.87 8.38 1.95
C GLU A 7 15.98 6.88 1.68
N ALA A 8 15.14 6.33 0.79
CA ALA A 8 15.26 4.95 0.34
C ALA A 8 16.61 4.68 -0.35
N SER A 9 17.04 5.59 -1.23
CA SER A 9 18.34 5.50 -1.92
C SER A 9 19.52 5.58 -0.94
N LYS A 10 19.40 6.40 0.11
CA LYS A 10 20.38 6.50 1.19
C LYS A 10 20.47 5.23 2.03
N ILE A 11 19.35 4.56 2.32
CA ILE A 11 19.34 3.24 2.96
C ILE A 11 20.14 2.25 2.10
N ALA A 12 19.82 2.14 0.80
CA ALA A 12 20.53 1.23 -0.09
C ALA A 12 22.03 1.55 -0.22
N SER A 13 22.40 2.83 -0.29
CA SER A 13 23.80 3.25 -0.34
C SER A 13 24.56 2.87 0.95
N THR A 14 23.93 3.08 2.10
CA THR A 14 24.50 2.76 3.42
C THR A 14 24.78 1.26 3.58
N TYR A 15 23.91 0.40 3.04
CA TYR A 15 24.01 -1.06 3.12
C TYR A 15 24.16 -1.69 1.74
N SER A 16 25.00 -1.10 0.89
CA SER A 16 25.15 -1.45 -0.52
C SER A 16 25.67 -2.87 -0.77
N ASP A 17 26.18 -3.55 0.27
CA ASP A 17 26.56 -4.96 0.22
C ASP A 17 25.37 -5.93 0.22
N VAL A 18 24.20 -5.49 0.70
CA VAL A 18 22.98 -6.31 0.82
C VAL A 18 21.74 -5.68 0.20
N PHE A 19 21.77 -4.39 -0.14
CA PHE A 19 20.64 -3.67 -0.71
C PHE A 19 20.91 -3.12 -2.11
N THR A 20 19.89 -3.19 -2.96
CA THR A 20 19.78 -2.43 -4.21
C THR A 20 18.55 -1.54 -4.19
N ALA A 21 18.63 -0.34 -4.77
CA ALA A 21 17.49 0.55 -4.96
C ALA A 21 17.14 0.71 -6.44
N THR A 22 15.85 0.61 -6.76
CA THR A 22 15.28 0.97 -8.05
C THR A 22 14.21 2.03 -7.82
N ILE A 23 14.42 3.23 -8.37
CA ILE A 23 13.47 4.34 -8.28
C ILE A 23 12.90 4.57 -9.67
N LEU A 24 11.59 4.39 -9.82
CA LEU A 24 10.87 4.64 -11.08
C LEU A 24 10.19 6.01 -11.00
N ASP A 25 10.36 6.79 -12.05
CA ASP A 25 9.63 8.03 -12.25
C ASP A 25 8.26 7.77 -12.91
N GLU A 26 7.54 8.86 -13.20
CA GLU A 26 6.22 8.82 -13.79
C GLU A 26 6.20 8.12 -15.16
N GLU A 27 7.18 8.40 -16.01
CA GLU A 27 7.29 7.83 -17.35
C GLU A 27 7.47 6.31 -17.27
N ARG A 28 8.38 5.85 -16.41
CA ARG A 28 8.61 4.43 -16.22
C ARG A 28 7.41 3.71 -15.60
N CYS A 29 6.68 4.37 -14.69
CA CYS A 29 5.42 3.84 -14.16
C CYS A 29 4.34 3.73 -15.25
N ARG A 30 4.32 4.67 -16.20
CA ARG A 30 3.40 4.68 -17.35
C ARG A 30 3.68 3.52 -18.31
N GLU A 31 4.96 3.24 -18.59
CA GLU A 31 5.39 2.07 -19.36
C GLU A 31 4.97 0.74 -18.70
N LEU A 32 5.01 0.69 -17.36
CA LEU A 32 4.54 -0.44 -16.58
C LEU A 32 3.01 -0.50 -16.42
N LYS A 33 2.28 0.41 -17.07
CA LYS A 33 0.81 0.53 -17.05
C LYS A 33 0.22 0.72 -15.64
N MET A 34 0.94 1.42 -14.76
CA MET A 34 0.47 1.73 -13.40
C MET A 34 -0.58 2.84 -13.39
N GLY A 35 -1.67 2.67 -14.15
CA GLY A 35 -2.66 3.71 -14.39
C GLY A 35 -3.48 4.08 -13.15
N SER A 36 -3.66 3.15 -12.21
CA SER A 36 -4.37 3.39 -10.96
C SER A 36 -3.54 4.31 -10.04
N TYR A 37 -2.26 4.00 -9.87
CA TYR A 37 -1.32 4.84 -9.12
C TYR A 37 -1.13 6.23 -9.76
N LEU A 38 -0.91 6.26 -11.08
CA LEU A 38 -0.66 7.52 -11.79
C LEU A 38 -1.88 8.45 -11.80
N ALA A 39 -3.10 7.92 -11.75
CA ALA A 39 -4.30 8.73 -11.65
C ALA A 39 -4.35 9.53 -10.34
N VAL A 40 -3.97 8.91 -9.21
CA VAL A 40 -3.87 9.60 -7.90
C VAL A 40 -2.84 10.71 -7.95
N ALA A 41 -1.68 10.45 -8.54
CA ALA A 41 -0.57 11.40 -8.59
C ALA A 41 -0.81 12.60 -9.53
N ALA A 42 -1.76 12.50 -10.46
CA ALA A 42 -1.93 13.42 -11.59
C ALA A 42 -2.18 14.89 -11.18
N ALA A 43 -2.69 15.12 -9.97
CA ALA A 43 -3.03 16.47 -9.51
C ALA A 43 -1.84 17.25 -8.95
N SER A 44 -0.82 16.58 -8.40
CA SER A 44 0.25 17.23 -7.65
C SER A 44 1.33 17.81 -8.58
N ALA A 45 1.86 18.97 -8.20
CA ALA A 45 3.07 19.53 -8.81
C ALA A 45 4.35 18.78 -8.39
N ASN A 46 4.30 18.00 -7.30
CA ASN A 46 5.40 17.16 -6.85
C ASN A 46 5.34 15.80 -7.55
N PRO A 47 6.29 15.47 -8.45
CA PRO A 47 6.18 14.27 -9.27
C PRO A 47 6.19 12.98 -8.44
N PRO A 48 5.41 11.94 -8.84
CA PRO A 48 5.39 10.65 -8.18
C PRO A 48 6.75 9.93 -8.25
N ARG A 49 7.03 9.06 -7.27
CA ARG A 49 8.18 8.15 -7.26
C ARG A 49 7.77 6.77 -6.79
N PHE A 50 7.98 5.77 -7.63
CA PHE A 50 7.81 4.38 -7.21
C PHE A 50 9.16 3.86 -6.72
N ILE A 51 9.21 3.40 -5.48
CA ILE A 51 10.41 2.99 -4.76
C ILE A 51 10.39 1.47 -4.63
N HIS A 52 11.51 0.83 -5.00
CA HIS A 52 11.74 -0.59 -4.78
C HIS A 52 13.15 -0.77 -4.20
N LEU A 53 13.23 -1.14 -2.92
CA LEU A 53 14.46 -1.66 -2.32
C LEU A 53 14.41 -3.19 -2.31
N CYS A 54 15.52 -3.84 -2.66
CA CYS A 54 15.65 -5.29 -2.57
C CYS A 54 16.79 -5.62 -1.62
N TYR A 55 16.49 -6.29 -0.52
CA TYR A 55 17.44 -6.92 0.37
C TYR A 55 17.78 -8.32 -0.15
N LYS A 56 19.07 -8.66 -0.21
CA LYS A 56 19.55 -10.03 -0.41
C LYS A 56 20.54 -10.39 0.69
N PRO A 57 20.52 -11.62 1.21
CA PRO A 57 21.37 -12.00 2.31
C PRO A 57 22.83 -12.12 1.83
N PRO A 58 23.81 -11.87 2.71
CA PRO A 58 25.21 -12.14 2.40
C PRO A 58 25.41 -13.57 1.87
N GLY A 59 26.15 -13.71 0.77
CA GLY A 59 26.35 -15.00 0.09
C GLY A 59 25.19 -15.48 -0.78
N GLY A 60 24.06 -14.75 -0.83
CA GLY A 60 23.00 -14.94 -1.83
C GLY A 60 22.13 -16.19 -1.67
N ASN A 61 22.29 -16.96 -0.59
CA ASN A 61 21.46 -18.14 -0.34
C ASN A 61 20.06 -17.73 0.16
N VAL A 62 19.07 -17.83 -0.73
CA VAL A 62 17.68 -17.42 -0.48
C VAL A 62 16.79 -18.66 -0.40
N LYS A 63 16.05 -18.79 0.71
CA LYS A 63 15.06 -19.85 0.93
C LYS A 63 13.62 -19.35 0.81
N ARG A 64 13.40 -18.06 1.09
CA ARG A 64 12.09 -17.40 1.05
C ARG A 64 12.23 -16.02 0.44
N LYS A 65 11.24 -15.63 -0.37
CA LYS A 65 11.11 -14.30 -0.96
C LYS A 65 9.89 -13.62 -0.37
N LEU A 66 10.08 -12.45 0.22
CA LEU A 66 9.02 -11.70 0.89
C LEU A 66 8.89 -10.31 0.28
N ALA A 67 7.70 -9.72 0.34
CA ALA A 67 7.52 -8.30 0.06
C ALA A 67 6.81 -7.60 1.21
N ILE A 68 7.29 -6.40 1.52
CA ILE A 68 6.66 -5.46 2.45
C ILE A 68 6.30 -4.21 1.64
N VAL A 69 5.00 -3.95 1.50
CA VAL A 69 4.45 -2.88 0.67
C VAL A 69 3.90 -1.77 1.57
N GLY A 70 4.22 -0.51 1.31
CA GLY A 70 3.77 0.61 2.14
C GLY A 70 2.95 1.62 1.35
N LYS A 71 1.80 2.05 1.89
CA LYS A 71 1.10 3.26 1.40
C LYS A 71 2.02 4.47 1.59
N GLY A 72 2.27 5.18 0.49
CA GLY A 72 3.26 6.25 0.39
C GLY A 72 2.69 7.63 0.08
N LEU A 73 1.51 7.96 0.57
CA LEU A 73 0.90 9.28 0.34
C LEU A 73 1.60 10.31 1.23
N THR A 74 2.52 11.10 0.64
CA THR A 74 3.29 12.08 1.43
C THR A 74 2.43 13.25 1.91
N PHE A 75 1.29 13.46 1.27
CA PHE A 75 0.17 14.25 1.77
C PHE A 75 -1.12 13.81 1.07
N ASP A 76 -2.24 13.88 1.78
CA ASP A 76 -3.55 13.52 1.24
C ASP A 76 -4.59 14.60 1.58
N SER A 77 -5.02 15.36 0.57
CA SER A 77 -6.11 16.32 0.70
C SER A 77 -7.49 15.69 0.49
N GLY A 78 -7.54 14.44 0.02
CA GLY A 78 -8.72 13.75 -0.51
C GLY A 78 -9.01 13.98 -1.98
N GLY A 79 -8.17 14.75 -2.69
CA GLY A 79 -8.46 15.14 -4.07
C GLY A 79 -9.77 15.94 -4.17
N TYR A 80 -10.53 15.77 -5.26
CA TYR A 80 -11.81 16.47 -5.44
C TYR A 80 -12.85 16.15 -4.36
N ASN A 81 -12.83 14.93 -3.81
CA ASN A 81 -13.50 14.58 -2.56
C ASN A 81 -12.71 15.12 -1.35
N ILE A 82 -12.54 16.44 -1.30
CA ILE A 82 -11.69 17.09 -0.30
C ILE A 82 -12.10 16.73 1.12
N LYS A 83 -11.11 16.46 1.97
CA LYS A 83 -11.32 16.24 3.40
C LYS A 83 -11.95 17.49 4.02
N ILE A 84 -13.17 17.36 4.53
CA ILE A 84 -13.95 18.45 5.13
C ILE A 84 -14.41 18.13 6.55
N GLY A 85 -14.66 19.19 7.32
CA GLY A 85 -15.22 19.10 8.66
C GLY A 85 -14.18 19.09 9.78
N ALA A 86 -14.62 19.38 11.00
CA ALA A 86 -13.73 19.60 12.15
C ALA A 86 -12.95 18.35 12.61
N VAL A 87 -13.31 17.16 12.12
CA VAL A 87 -12.73 15.88 12.54
C VAL A 87 -11.96 15.17 11.41
N CYS A 88 -11.79 15.82 10.25
CA CYS A 88 -11.10 15.22 9.11
C CYS A 88 -9.58 15.15 9.28
N ASN A 89 -9.00 15.95 10.19
CA ASN A 89 -7.57 16.00 10.49
C ASN A 89 -6.69 16.19 9.23
N ILE A 90 -7.14 16.99 8.26
CA ILE A 90 -6.39 17.22 7.01
C ILE A 90 -4.97 17.75 7.28
N GLU A 91 -4.77 18.52 8.35
CA GLU A 91 -3.48 19.03 8.81
C GLU A 91 -2.51 17.94 9.29
N LEU A 92 -3.02 16.75 9.62
CA LEU A 92 -2.24 15.58 10.04
C LEU A 92 -1.95 14.62 8.88
N MET A 93 -2.49 14.84 7.68
CA MET A 93 -2.36 13.92 6.55
C MET A 93 -0.94 13.84 5.96
N LYS A 94 0.03 14.56 6.52
CA LYS A 94 1.46 14.22 6.36
C LYS A 94 1.81 12.83 6.90
N TRP A 95 0.98 12.27 7.78
CA TRP A 95 1.12 10.92 8.33
C TRP A 95 0.62 9.83 7.38
N ASP A 96 0.01 10.20 6.24
CA ASP A 96 -0.59 9.25 5.31
C ASP A 96 0.43 8.42 4.49
N MET A 97 1.71 8.63 4.80
CA MET A 97 2.87 7.84 4.38
C MET A 97 3.38 6.94 5.52
N GLY A 98 2.63 6.79 6.63
CA GLY A 98 3.03 6.04 7.82
C GLY A 98 3.35 4.57 7.52
N GLY A 99 2.58 3.94 6.64
CA GLY A 99 2.86 2.59 6.13
C GLY A 99 4.23 2.52 5.44
N SER A 100 4.52 3.44 4.51
CA SER A 100 5.83 3.52 3.85
C SER A 100 6.98 3.85 4.82
N ALA A 101 6.73 4.63 5.87
CA ALA A 101 7.73 4.90 6.91
C ALA A 101 8.10 3.62 7.67
N ALA A 102 7.12 2.79 8.03
CA ALA A 102 7.35 1.49 8.64
C ALA A 102 8.12 0.55 7.70
N VAL A 103 7.77 0.52 6.41
CA VAL A 103 8.48 -0.28 5.39
C VAL A 103 9.94 0.13 5.26
N LEU A 104 10.25 1.42 5.16
CA LEU A 104 11.64 1.90 5.06
C LEU A 104 12.40 1.74 6.38
N GLY A 105 11.71 1.86 7.52
CA GLY A 105 12.27 1.55 8.84
C GLY A 105 12.66 0.08 8.98
N ALA A 106 11.81 -0.84 8.51
CA ALA A 106 12.11 -2.26 8.46
C ALA A 106 13.30 -2.56 7.53
N ALA A 107 13.37 -1.90 6.36
CA ALA A 107 14.52 -2.01 5.46
C ALA A 107 15.83 -1.57 6.15
N LYS A 108 15.80 -0.43 6.85
CA LYS A 108 16.92 0.09 7.63
C LYS A 108 17.37 -0.90 8.71
N ALA A 109 16.43 -1.48 9.47
CA ALA A 109 16.74 -2.47 10.50
C ALA A 109 17.33 -3.76 9.90
N LEU A 110 16.79 -4.25 8.78
CA LEU A 110 17.28 -5.46 8.12
C LEU A 110 18.66 -5.27 7.48
N GLY A 111 19.01 -4.03 7.09
CA GLY A 111 20.36 -3.67 6.64
C GLY A 111 21.43 -3.85 7.72
N GLU A 112 21.05 -3.63 8.99
CA GLU A 112 21.92 -3.87 10.15
C GLU A 112 21.95 -5.35 10.56
N ILE A 113 20.77 -6.00 10.65
CA ILE A 113 20.65 -7.37 11.15
C ILE A 113 21.24 -8.39 10.16
N LYS A 114 21.07 -8.14 8.86
CA LYS A 114 21.50 -9.01 7.75
C LYS A 114 21.08 -10.48 7.92
N PRO A 115 19.78 -10.77 8.12
CA PRO A 115 19.33 -12.14 8.36
C PRO A 115 19.56 -13.06 7.15
N PRO A 116 20.09 -14.28 7.34
CA PRO A 116 20.31 -15.21 6.25
C PRO A 116 19.01 -15.83 5.74
N GLY A 117 19.01 -16.31 4.50
CA GLY A 117 17.94 -17.17 3.97
C GLY A 117 16.70 -16.44 3.45
N VAL A 118 16.65 -15.11 3.49
CA VAL A 118 15.50 -14.31 3.04
C VAL A 118 15.92 -13.24 2.03
N GLU A 119 15.17 -13.12 0.93
CA GLU A 119 15.19 -11.96 0.04
C GLU A 119 13.92 -11.14 0.33
N VAL A 120 14.07 -9.83 0.57
CA VAL A 120 12.94 -8.98 0.98
C VAL A 120 12.83 -7.77 0.06
N HIS A 121 11.67 -7.60 -0.56
CA HIS A 121 11.33 -6.48 -1.43
C HIS A 121 10.54 -5.44 -0.64
N PHE A 122 11.03 -4.22 -0.56
CA PHE A 122 10.35 -3.09 0.09
C PHE A 122 9.84 -2.16 -1.00
N ILE A 123 8.52 -2.04 -1.11
CA ILE A 123 7.87 -1.38 -2.24
C ILE A 123 6.97 -0.26 -1.75
N VAL A 124 7.11 0.93 -2.34
CA VAL A 124 6.30 2.11 -2.01
C VAL A 124 5.95 2.86 -3.28
N ALA A 125 4.66 3.02 -3.56
CA ALA A 125 4.17 3.92 -4.61
C ALA A 125 3.95 5.31 -3.99
N ALA A 126 4.96 6.19 -4.05
CA ALA A 126 4.95 7.46 -3.34
C ALA A 126 4.43 8.62 -4.21
N CYS A 127 3.34 9.25 -3.76
CA CYS A 127 2.75 10.43 -4.42
C CYS A 127 2.08 11.33 -3.38
N GLU A 128 1.41 12.39 -3.86
CA GLU A 128 0.49 13.21 -3.07
C GLU A 128 -0.87 13.16 -3.74
N ASN A 129 -1.93 13.15 -2.94
CA ASN A 129 -3.30 13.29 -3.44
C ASN A 129 -3.75 14.73 -3.26
N MET A 130 -3.85 15.45 -4.38
CA MET A 130 -4.02 16.90 -4.42
C MET A 130 -5.21 17.29 -5.29
N ILE A 131 -5.51 18.58 -5.32
CA ILE A 131 -6.55 19.17 -6.17
C ILE A 131 -5.89 20.10 -7.19
N SER A 132 -6.16 19.86 -8.47
CA SER A 132 -5.78 20.75 -9.56
C SER A 132 -6.62 20.45 -10.81
N GLY A 133 -6.46 21.26 -11.86
CA GLY A 133 -7.15 21.02 -13.14
C GLY A 133 -6.72 19.74 -13.87
N THR A 134 -5.64 19.08 -13.44
CA THR A 134 -5.16 17.80 -13.99
C THR A 134 -5.53 16.61 -13.10
N GLY A 135 -6.22 16.83 -11.98
CA GLY A 135 -6.58 15.78 -11.04
C GLY A 135 -7.64 14.80 -11.55
N MET A 136 -7.54 13.58 -11.03
CA MET A 136 -8.57 12.55 -11.16
C MET A 136 -9.90 13.03 -10.59
N ARG A 137 -11.00 12.79 -11.30
CA ARG A 137 -12.34 13.20 -10.90
C ARG A 137 -13.13 12.02 -10.33
N PRO A 138 -14.10 12.27 -9.44
CA PRO A 138 -15.11 11.27 -9.11
C PRO A 138 -15.86 10.84 -10.38
N GLY A 139 -16.00 9.53 -10.59
CA GLY A 139 -16.56 8.90 -11.78
C GLY A 139 -15.55 8.58 -12.89
N ASP A 140 -14.29 9.00 -12.77
CA ASP A 140 -13.25 8.54 -13.71
C ASP A 140 -13.07 7.02 -13.57
N ILE A 141 -12.87 6.34 -14.71
CA ILE A 141 -12.50 4.92 -14.74
C ILE A 141 -11.01 4.83 -15.00
N VAL A 142 -10.27 4.30 -14.03
CA VAL A 142 -8.82 4.07 -14.13
C VAL A 142 -8.53 2.60 -14.42
N THR A 143 -7.36 2.29 -14.99
CA THR A 143 -6.95 0.91 -15.27
C THR A 143 -5.66 0.60 -14.53
N ALA A 144 -5.70 -0.41 -13.66
CA ALA A 144 -4.51 -0.89 -12.96
C ALA A 144 -3.62 -1.74 -13.89
N SER A 145 -2.38 -1.98 -13.48
CA SER A 145 -1.37 -2.69 -14.27
C SER A 145 -1.61 -4.20 -14.45
N ASN A 146 -2.63 -4.75 -13.79
CA ASN A 146 -3.17 -6.09 -14.07
C ASN A 146 -4.34 -6.08 -15.09
N GLY A 147 -4.71 -4.90 -15.61
CA GLY A 147 -5.77 -4.71 -16.60
C GLY A 147 -7.17 -4.51 -16.04
N LYS A 148 -7.38 -4.68 -14.72
CA LYS A 148 -8.69 -4.42 -14.09
C LYS A 148 -9.00 -2.92 -14.11
N THR A 149 -10.26 -2.61 -14.35
CA THR A 149 -10.81 -1.25 -14.40
C THR A 149 -11.49 -0.90 -13.08
N ILE A 150 -11.28 0.32 -12.59
CA ILE A 150 -11.79 0.81 -11.32
C ILE A 150 -12.53 2.12 -11.58
N GLU A 151 -13.83 2.15 -11.32
CA GLU A 151 -14.61 3.38 -11.25
C GLU A 151 -14.33 4.07 -9.92
N VAL A 152 -13.80 5.29 -9.98
CA VAL A 152 -13.39 6.04 -8.80
C VAL A 152 -14.58 6.84 -8.28
N ASP A 153 -15.39 6.25 -7.39
CA ASP A 153 -16.54 6.92 -6.79
C ASP A 153 -16.16 7.91 -5.68
N ASN A 154 -14.95 7.78 -5.11
CA ASN A 154 -14.41 8.73 -4.15
C ASN A 154 -12.88 8.87 -4.27
N THR A 155 -12.38 10.08 -4.54
CA THR A 155 -10.94 10.36 -4.67
C THR A 155 -10.18 10.41 -3.34
N ASP A 156 -10.87 10.35 -2.20
CA ASP A 156 -10.32 10.22 -0.84
C ASP A 156 -10.13 8.74 -0.40
N ALA A 157 -10.45 7.82 -1.31
CA ALA A 157 -10.10 6.41 -1.21
C ALA A 157 -8.97 6.08 -2.20
N GLU A 158 -7.94 6.92 -2.23
CA GLU A 158 -6.79 6.87 -3.15
C GLU A 158 -5.72 5.88 -2.72
N GLY A 159 -5.51 5.66 -1.42
CA GLY A 159 -4.44 4.80 -0.93
C GLY A 159 -4.52 3.38 -1.48
N ARG A 160 -5.73 2.84 -1.62
CA ARG A 160 -5.95 1.52 -2.23
C ARG A 160 -5.68 1.52 -3.73
N LEU A 161 -5.85 2.65 -4.42
CA LEU A 161 -5.52 2.79 -5.85
C LEU A 161 -4.00 2.77 -6.08
N THR A 162 -3.22 3.40 -5.20
CA THR A 162 -1.75 3.35 -5.27
C THR A 162 -1.23 1.96 -4.88
N LEU A 163 -1.81 1.35 -3.85
CA LEU A 163 -1.50 -0.02 -3.43
C LEU A 163 -1.86 -1.05 -4.50
N ALA A 164 -2.93 -0.88 -5.27
CA ALA A 164 -3.30 -1.80 -6.34
C ALA A 164 -2.13 -2.05 -7.31
N ASP A 165 -1.48 -0.99 -7.80
CA ASP A 165 -0.33 -1.13 -8.69
C ASP A 165 0.94 -1.59 -7.96
N ALA A 166 1.12 -1.21 -6.69
CA ALA A 166 2.24 -1.67 -5.88
C ALA A 166 2.17 -3.17 -5.58
N LEU A 167 0.98 -3.71 -5.27
CA LEU A 167 0.73 -5.13 -5.02
C LEU A 167 0.90 -5.96 -6.29
N VAL A 168 0.40 -5.48 -7.43
CA VAL A 168 0.64 -6.13 -8.74
C VAL A 168 2.14 -6.17 -9.04
N TYR A 169 2.86 -5.08 -8.80
CA TYR A 169 4.31 -5.03 -8.97
C TYR A 169 5.04 -6.00 -8.02
N ALA A 170 4.62 -6.08 -6.75
CA ALA A 170 5.17 -7.00 -5.76
C ALA A 170 4.99 -8.46 -6.18
N CYS A 171 3.80 -8.85 -6.64
CA CYS A 171 3.53 -10.20 -7.16
C CYS A 171 4.47 -10.56 -8.32
N LYS A 172 4.75 -9.60 -9.23
CA LYS A 172 5.68 -9.79 -10.35
C LYS A 172 7.13 -10.04 -9.94
N GLN A 173 7.51 -9.79 -8.67
CA GLN A 173 8.84 -10.13 -8.16
C GLN A 173 8.99 -11.62 -7.80
N GLY A 174 7.91 -12.40 -7.87
CA GLY A 174 7.91 -13.84 -7.57
C GLY A 174 8.11 -14.12 -6.07
N VAL A 175 7.48 -13.31 -5.22
CA VAL A 175 7.51 -13.48 -3.76
C VAL A 175 6.54 -14.56 -3.29
N ASP A 176 6.87 -15.20 -2.17
CA ASP A 176 6.03 -16.19 -1.51
C ASP A 176 4.92 -15.52 -0.69
N LYS A 177 5.25 -14.42 -0.02
CA LYS A 177 4.35 -13.68 0.88
C LYS A 177 4.46 -12.17 0.72
N ILE A 178 3.33 -11.48 0.85
CA ILE A 178 3.22 -10.02 0.86
C ILE A 178 2.56 -9.59 2.18
N ILE A 179 3.16 -8.60 2.85
CA ILE A 179 2.48 -7.79 3.87
C ILE A 179 2.40 -6.36 3.35
N ASP A 180 1.21 -5.77 3.32
CA ASP A 180 1.07 -4.34 3.08
C ASP A 180 0.62 -3.59 4.34
N LEU A 181 1.19 -2.40 4.55
CA LEU A 181 0.88 -1.50 5.66
C LEU A 181 0.37 -0.18 5.11
N ALA A 182 -0.78 0.27 5.60
CA ALA A 182 -1.38 1.50 5.13
C ALA A 182 -2.25 2.17 6.19
N THR A 183 -2.13 3.49 6.29
CA THR A 183 -3.13 4.37 6.92
C THR A 183 -4.35 4.43 5.98
N LEU A 184 -5.10 3.33 5.89
CA LEU A 184 -6.01 3.13 4.76
C LEU A 184 -7.42 3.61 5.06
N THR A 185 -7.92 3.39 6.28
CA THR A 185 -9.29 3.76 6.60
C THR A 185 -9.45 4.39 7.98
N GLY A 186 -10.27 5.45 8.04
CA GLY A 186 -10.81 5.94 9.32
C GLY A 186 -11.70 4.89 10.02
N PHE A 187 -12.25 3.93 9.27
CA PHE A 187 -13.12 2.87 9.80
C PHE A 187 -12.38 1.90 10.72
N CYS A 188 -11.12 1.58 10.44
CA CYS A 188 -10.29 0.76 11.33
C CYS A 188 -10.14 1.43 12.72
N ARG A 189 -9.86 2.74 12.74
CA ARG A 189 -9.79 3.52 14.00
C ARG A 189 -11.12 3.57 14.74
N VAL A 190 -12.25 3.64 14.05
CA VAL A 190 -13.57 3.57 14.67
C VAL A 190 -13.82 2.19 15.28
N ALA A 191 -13.39 1.11 14.61
CA ALA A 191 -13.60 -0.26 15.07
C ALA A 191 -12.68 -0.67 16.23
N LEU A 192 -11.39 -0.29 16.17
CA LEU A 192 -10.34 -0.82 17.06
C LEU A 192 -9.69 0.26 17.95
N GLY A 193 -10.07 1.52 17.79
CA GLY A 193 -9.46 2.65 18.49
C GLY A 193 -8.11 3.07 17.90
N PRO A 194 -7.36 3.95 18.59
CA PRO A 194 -6.14 4.56 18.04
C PRO A 194 -4.85 3.75 18.27
N SER A 195 -4.92 2.57 18.86
CA SER A 195 -3.72 1.84 19.35
C SER A 195 -3.68 0.36 18.98
N ILE A 196 -4.61 -0.10 18.16
CA ILE A 196 -4.68 -1.49 17.68
C ILE A 196 -4.91 -1.41 16.17
N ALA A 197 -3.97 -1.94 15.39
CA ALA A 197 -4.09 -2.01 13.94
C ALA A 197 -4.94 -3.22 13.51
N GLY A 198 -5.68 -3.07 12.41
CA GLY A 198 -6.53 -4.14 11.87
C GLY A 198 -5.74 -5.00 10.89
N ILE A 199 -5.75 -6.32 11.05
CA ILE A 199 -5.13 -7.25 10.09
C ILE A 199 -6.20 -8.04 9.35
N LEU A 200 -6.08 -8.10 8.02
CA LEU A 200 -6.98 -8.81 7.13
C LEU A 200 -6.17 -9.69 6.19
N THR A 201 -6.45 -11.00 6.19
CA THR A 201 -5.75 -11.96 5.35
C THR A 201 -6.63 -13.18 5.06
N PRO A 202 -6.59 -13.73 3.83
CA PRO A 202 -7.20 -15.03 3.53
C PRO A 202 -6.36 -16.22 4.03
N SER A 203 -5.13 -16.01 4.51
CA SER A 203 -4.22 -17.06 4.97
C SER A 203 -4.16 -17.14 6.49
N ASP A 204 -4.63 -18.25 7.05
CA ASP A 204 -4.50 -18.53 8.49
C ASP A 204 -3.04 -18.72 8.91
N GLU A 205 -2.22 -19.36 8.07
CA GLU A 205 -0.78 -19.54 8.34
C GLU A 205 -0.05 -18.19 8.46
N LEU A 206 -0.31 -17.26 7.55
CA LEU A 206 0.31 -15.93 7.62
C LEU A 206 -0.21 -15.12 8.82
N HIS A 207 -1.49 -15.30 9.19
CA HIS A 207 -2.02 -14.72 10.41
C HIS A 207 -1.27 -15.21 11.66
N GLU A 208 -1.06 -16.52 11.80
CA GLU A 208 -0.34 -17.10 12.94
C GLU A 208 1.11 -16.62 13.01
N GLU A 209 1.81 -16.52 11.87
CA GLU A 209 3.18 -16.00 11.81
C GLU A 209 3.26 -14.55 12.31
N VAL A 210 2.35 -13.68 11.86
CA VAL A 210 2.35 -12.26 12.26
C VAL A 210 1.88 -12.08 13.71
N ALA A 211 0.91 -12.87 14.16
CA ALA A 211 0.47 -12.85 15.56
C ALA A 211 1.61 -13.28 16.51
N ALA A 212 2.39 -14.30 16.15
CA ALA A 212 3.57 -14.68 16.91
C ALA A 212 4.64 -13.57 16.90
N ALA A 213 4.85 -12.91 15.77
CA ALA A 213 5.78 -11.78 15.67
C ALA A 213 5.34 -10.59 16.53
N SER A 214 4.04 -10.31 16.61
CA SER A 214 3.50 -9.20 17.39
C SER A 214 3.62 -9.39 18.90
N GLU A 215 3.47 -10.62 19.40
CA GLU A 215 3.70 -10.93 20.81
C GLU A 215 5.16 -10.67 21.23
N VAL A 216 6.11 -10.84 20.30
CA VAL A 216 7.53 -10.55 20.54
C VAL A 216 7.83 -9.06 20.44
N SER A 217 7.26 -8.35 19.45
CA SER A 217 7.50 -6.91 19.27
C SER A 217 6.74 -6.03 20.26
N GLY A 218 5.63 -6.52 20.81
CA GLY A 218 4.72 -5.78 21.68
C GLY A 218 3.75 -4.86 20.93
N GLU A 219 3.74 -4.88 19.60
CA GLU A 219 2.79 -4.13 18.79
C GLU A 219 1.41 -4.80 18.80
N LYS A 220 0.34 -4.01 18.82
CA LYS A 220 -1.02 -4.52 18.98
C LYS A 220 -1.71 -4.61 17.63
N PHE A 221 -2.10 -5.82 17.27
CA PHE A 221 -2.90 -6.10 16.08
C PHE A 221 -4.15 -6.87 16.46
N TRP A 222 -5.20 -6.73 15.65
CA TRP A 222 -6.42 -7.53 15.78
C TRP A 222 -6.91 -8.02 14.43
N ARG A 223 -7.21 -9.31 14.33
CA ARG A 223 -7.72 -9.91 13.10
C ARG A 223 -9.16 -9.49 12.87
N LEU A 224 -9.40 -8.87 11.71
CA LEU A 224 -10.73 -8.60 11.19
C LEU A 224 -11.08 -9.62 10.10
N PRO A 225 -12.37 -9.97 9.94
CA PRO A 225 -12.78 -10.92 8.92
C PRO A 225 -12.73 -10.32 7.50
N LEU A 226 -12.44 -11.16 6.50
CA LEU A 226 -12.69 -10.85 5.09
C LEU A 226 -14.08 -11.36 4.71
N GLU A 227 -15.12 -10.64 5.12
CA GLU A 227 -16.52 -11.01 4.86
C GLU A 227 -16.86 -10.81 3.37
N GLU A 228 -16.77 -11.88 2.58
CA GLU A 228 -16.91 -11.85 1.12
C GLU A 228 -18.27 -11.32 0.64
N SER A 229 -19.34 -11.46 1.44
CA SER A 229 -20.66 -10.92 1.05
C SER A 229 -20.65 -9.39 0.88
N TYR A 230 -19.70 -8.69 1.50
CA TYR A 230 -19.57 -7.23 1.36
C TYR A 230 -18.99 -6.83 0.00
N TRP A 231 -18.39 -7.76 -0.75
CA TRP A 231 -17.90 -7.51 -2.11
C TRP A 231 -19.02 -7.07 -3.07
N GLU A 232 -20.26 -7.48 -2.82
CA GLU A 232 -21.42 -7.06 -3.64
C GLU A 232 -21.53 -5.53 -3.73
N THR A 233 -21.15 -4.82 -2.66
CA THR A 233 -21.19 -3.36 -2.58
C THR A 233 -20.10 -2.67 -3.39
N MET A 234 -19.09 -3.41 -3.86
CA MET A 234 -17.98 -2.90 -4.67
C MET A 234 -18.24 -3.03 -6.18
N LYS A 235 -19.38 -3.57 -6.60
CA LYS A 235 -19.69 -3.70 -8.04
C LYS A 235 -19.95 -2.35 -8.68
N SER A 236 -19.33 -2.12 -9.84
CA SER A 236 -19.61 -0.99 -10.72
C SER A 236 -20.56 -1.39 -11.85
N GLY A 237 -21.36 -0.45 -12.33
CA GLY A 237 -22.19 -0.64 -13.53
C GLY A 237 -21.43 -0.45 -14.85
N VAL A 238 -20.20 0.07 -14.80
CA VAL A 238 -19.42 0.52 -15.98
C VAL A 238 -17.95 0.10 -15.97
N ALA A 239 -17.42 -0.37 -14.83
CA ALA A 239 -16.07 -0.89 -14.64
C ALA A 239 -16.11 -2.24 -13.91
N ASP A 240 -14.96 -2.88 -13.70
CA ASP A 240 -14.91 -4.16 -12.97
C ASP A 240 -15.28 -3.99 -11.48
N MET A 241 -14.99 -2.82 -10.89
CA MET A 241 -15.31 -2.49 -9.49
C MET A 241 -15.33 -0.97 -9.24
N LEU A 242 -15.94 -0.57 -8.14
CA LEU A 242 -15.77 0.74 -7.50
C LEU A 242 -14.50 0.74 -6.65
N ASN A 243 -13.97 1.92 -6.30
CA ASN A 243 -12.88 1.98 -5.31
C ASN A 243 -13.38 2.01 -3.86
N THR A 244 -14.59 2.49 -3.59
CA THR A 244 -15.04 2.72 -2.20
C THR A 244 -16.15 1.78 -1.73
N GLY A 245 -17.15 1.56 -2.60
CA GLY A 245 -18.34 0.76 -2.30
C GLY A 245 -19.30 1.42 -1.30
N ALA A 246 -20.15 0.63 -0.65
CA ALA A 246 -21.18 1.17 0.25
C ALA A 246 -20.59 1.67 1.59
N ILE A 247 -20.28 2.96 1.66
CA ILE A 247 -19.97 3.67 2.92
C ILE A 247 -21.26 3.92 3.74
N PRO A 248 -21.23 3.87 5.09
CA PRO A 248 -20.05 3.74 5.95
C PRO A 248 -19.80 2.34 6.55
N GLN A 249 -20.63 1.35 6.22
CA GLN A 249 -20.64 0.06 6.93
C GLN A 249 -19.58 -0.88 6.35
N GLY A 250 -18.71 -1.43 7.20
CA GLY A 250 -17.72 -2.43 6.77
C GLY A 250 -16.53 -1.89 5.97
N GLY A 251 -16.29 -0.57 5.98
CA GLY A 251 -15.31 0.08 5.08
C GLY A 251 -13.87 -0.43 5.15
N VAL A 252 -13.42 -0.94 6.32
CA VAL A 252 -12.10 -1.60 6.45
C VAL A 252 -12.06 -2.95 5.72
N ILE A 253 -13.17 -3.70 5.76
CA ILE A 253 -13.29 -5.01 5.11
C ILE A 253 -13.40 -4.83 3.59
N THR A 254 -14.23 -3.89 3.12
CA THR A 254 -14.36 -3.63 1.68
C THR A 254 -13.07 -3.07 1.08
N ALA A 255 -12.30 -2.28 1.84
CA ALA A 255 -10.96 -1.85 1.43
C ALA A 255 -10.01 -3.03 1.24
N ALA A 256 -9.99 -3.98 2.18
CA ALA A 256 -9.16 -5.18 2.04
C ALA A 256 -9.64 -6.09 0.89
N LEU A 257 -10.95 -6.27 0.70
CA LEU A 257 -11.50 -7.02 -0.43
C LEU A 257 -11.15 -6.38 -1.77
N PHE A 258 -11.08 -5.04 -1.84
CA PHE A 258 -10.57 -4.32 -2.99
C PHE A 258 -9.10 -4.66 -3.23
N LEU A 259 -8.23 -4.57 -2.22
CA LEU A 259 -6.80 -4.90 -2.35
C LEU A 259 -6.56 -6.34 -2.80
N LYS A 260 -7.37 -7.30 -2.31
CA LYS A 260 -7.34 -8.71 -2.70
C LYS A 260 -7.43 -8.91 -4.22
N GLN A 261 -8.08 -7.99 -4.95
CA GLN A 261 -8.21 -8.07 -6.41
C GLN A 261 -6.89 -7.85 -7.16
N PHE A 262 -5.87 -7.34 -6.49
CA PHE A 262 -4.59 -6.94 -7.06
C PHE A 262 -3.42 -7.82 -6.60
N VAL A 263 -3.75 -8.92 -5.91
CA VAL A 263 -2.80 -9.92 -5.43
C VAL A 263 -3.02 -11.23 -6.19
N ASP A 264 -1.93 -11.88 -6.62
CA ASP A 264 -2.01 -13.23 -7.20
C ASP A 264 -2.39 -14.24 -6.09
N GLU A 265 -3.41 -15.07 -6.33
CA GLU A 265 -3.92 -16.04 -5.36
C GLU A 265 -2.86 -17.04 -4.86
N LYS A 266 -1.76 -17.23 -5.61
CA LYS A 266 -0.64 -18.09 -5.20
C LYS A 266 0.26 -17.45 -4.14
N VAL A 267 0.17 -16.14 -3.93
CA VAL A 267 0.97 -15.39 -2.97
C VAL A 267 0.17 -15.23 -1.69
N GLN A 268 0.73 -15.65 -0.55
CA GLN A 268 0.09 -15.39 0.73
C GLN A 268 0.13 -13.89 1.02
N TRP A 269 -1.00 -13.29 1.38
CA TRP A 269 -1.09 -11.84 1.52
C TRP A 269 -1.79 -11.43 2.80
N MET A 270 -1.29 -10.38 3.44
CA MET A 270 -1.94 -9.72 4.57
C MET A 270 -1.92 -8.21 4.39
N HIS A 271 -3.07 -7.60 4.61
CA HIS A 271 -3.20 -6.16 4.78
C HIS A 271 -3.22 -5.80 6.27
N ILE A 272 -2.47 -4.75 6.62
CA ILE A 272 -2.44 -4.15 7.95
C ILE A 272 -2.89 -2.68 7.82
N ASP A 273 -4.08 -2.36 8.33
CA ASP A 273 -4.63 -1.00 8.41
C ASP A 273 -4.18 -0.36 9.72
N VAL A 274 -3.27 0.62 9.64
CA VAL A 274 -2.51 1.22 10.76
C VAL A 274 -2.94 2.65 11.12
#